data_AF-A0A557SXP9-F1
#
_entry.id   AF-A0A557SXP9-F1
#
_cell.length_a   1.000
_cell.length_b   1.000
_cell.length_c   1.000
_cell.angle_alpha   90.00
_cell.angle_beta   90.00
_cell.angle_gamma   90.00
#
_symmetry.space_group_name_H-M   'P 1'
#
loop_
_entity.id
_entity.type
_entity.pdbx_description
1 polymer ?
#
loop_
_entity_poly.entity_id
_entity_poly.type
_entity_poly.pdbx_seq_one_letter_code
_entity_poly.pdbx_strand_id
1 'polypeptide(L)'
;MQPNFEKNVLLYGSFIAILASLTFALLPIGGENGNNVLAQAGEQNNQSSIAHNAKGHEAHQVIIFQNSGDGLKYTGMVTFNLSKPADVISFEEITKEDQPANATKKMWEVGDKKFVPSTLLKNVSDGSISFNGSGILAHSTSGDKYTGTFTLNDTAISNNSNSSGNQ
;
A
#
# COMPACT_ATOMS: atom_id res chain seq x y z
N MET A 1 -39.80 -20.86 41.04
CA MET A 1 -39.23 -19.58 40.58
C MET A 1 -37.82 -19.87 40.09
N GLN A 2 -37.63 -20.05 38.78
CA GLN A 2 -36.30 -19.91 38.17
C GLN A 2 -36.04 -18.40 37.97
N PRO A 3 -34.78 -17.97 38.05
CA PRO A 3 -34.08 -17.77 36.79
C PRO A 3 -32.70 -18.44 36.76
N ASN A 4 -32.41 -18.92 35.56
CA ASN A 4 -31.13 -19.38 35.07
C ASN A 4 -30.13 -18.21 35.03
N PHE A 5 -28.87 -18.47 35.38
CA PHE A 5 -27.75 -17.74 34.77
C PHE A 5 -26.57 -18.69 34.58
N GLU A 6 -26.47 -19.17 33.34
CA GLU A 6 -25.33 -19.91 32.84
C GLU A 6 -24.15 -18.96 32.52
N LYS A 7 -22.98 -19.61 32.39
CA LYS A 7 -21.78 -19.25 31.60
C LYS A 7 -20.82 -18.24 32.19
N ASN A 8 -19.69 -18.76 32.70
CA ASN A 8 -18.38 -18.14 32.51
C ASN A 8 -17.36 -19.25 32.23
N VAL A 9 -17.33 -19.76 31.01
CA VAL A 9 -16.17 -20.49 30.49
C VAL A 9 -15.24 -19.44 29.92
N LEU A 10 -14.25 -19.04 30.73
CA LEU A 10 -13.17 -18.17 30.30
C LEU A 10 -12.12 -19.06 29.59
N LEU A 11 -12.32 -19.32 28.30
CA LEU A 11 -11.34 -20.03 27.47
C LEU A 11 -10.42 -19.00 26.80
N TYR A 12 -9.40 -18.55 27.53
CA TYR A 12 -8.21 -17.95 26.92
C TYR A 12 -7.20 -19.07 26.67
N GLY A 13 -6.96 -19.38 25.40
CA GLY A 13 -6.01 -20.42 25.00
C GLY A 13 -5.55 -20.24 23.55
N SER A 14 -4.70 -19.24 23.35
CA SER A 14 -3.63 -19.13 22.34
C SER A 14 -3.85 -19.77 20.96
N PHE A 15 -4.22 -18.97 19.95
CA PHE A 15 -3.87 -19.29 18.56
C PHE A 15 -2.39 -18.99 18.34
N ILE A 16 -1.53 -20.00 18.45
CA ILE A 16 -0.19 -19.96 17.87
C ILE A 16 -0.37 -20.20 16.37
N ALA A 17 -0.47 -19.13 15.58
CA ALA A 17 -0.24 -19.22 14.15
C ALA A 17 1.28 -19.27 13.93
N ILE A 18 1.82 -20.48 13.77
CA ILE A 18 3.19 -20.68 13.31
C ILE A 18 3.24 -20.13 11.88
N LEU A 19 3.73 -18.90 11.70
CA LEU A 19 4.19 -18.43 10.40
C LEU A 19 5.45 -19.24 10.05
N ALA A 20 5.27 -20.36 9.35
CA ALA A 20 6.36 -20.92 8.60
C ALA A 20 6.60 -20.00 7.40
N SER A 21 7.54 -19.06 7.54
CA SER A 21 8.12 -18.35 6.40
C SER A 21 8.86 -19.39 5.56
N LEU A 22 8.20 -19.92 4.54
CA LEU A 22 8.83 -20.80 3.56
C LEU A 22 9.71 -19.94 2.66
N THR A 23 10.95 -19.69 3.08
CA THR A 23 11.96 -19.01 2.26
C THR A 23 12.44 -19.98 1.19
N PHE A 24 12.03 -19.79 -0.07
CA PHE A 24 12.64 -20.47 -1.20
C PHE A 24 13.99 -19.83 -1.48
N ALA A 25 15.08 -20.50 -1.07
CA ALA A 25 16.39 -20.20 -1.60
C ALA A 25 16.46 -20.76 -3.03
N LEU A 26 16.38 -19.89 -4.03
CA LEU A 26 16.68 -20.25 -5.42
C LEU A 26 18.18 -20.49 -5.53
N LEU A 27 18.57 -21.73 -5.80
CA LEU A 27 19.93 -22.08 -6.22
C LEU A 27 20.15 -21.57 -7.65
N PRO A 28 21.30 -20.94 -7.98
CA PRO A 28 21.64 -20.68 -9.37
C PRO A 28 22.12 -21.98 -10.02
N ILE A 29 21.31 -22.52 -10.94
CA ILE A 29 21.79 -23.52 -11.91
C ILE A 29 22.33 -22.73 -13.10
N GLY A 30 23.62 -22.89 -13.36
CA GLY A 30 24.38 -22.11 -14.33
C GLY A 30 23.92 -22.28 -15.80
N GLY A 31 24.30 -21.29 -16.59
CA GLY A 31 24.15 -21.28 -18.05
C GLY A 31 24.53 -19.91 -18.59
N GLU A 32 25.76 -19.77 -19.06
CA GLU A 32 26.33 -18.56 -19.61
C GLU A 32 25.61 -18.09 -20.88
N ASN A 33 25.57 -16.76 -21.06
CA ASN A 33 25.52 -15.99 -22.31
C ASN A 33 24.26 -15.12 -22.54
N GLY A 34 24.51 -13.79 -22.57
CA GLY A 34 23.71 -12.81 -23.31
C GLY A 34 22.54 -12.15 -22.58
N ASN A 35 22.77 -10.97 -22.00
CA ASN A 35 21.79 -9.92 -21.69
C ASN A 35 20.48 -10.38 -21.02
N ASN A 36 20.58 -11.02 -19.86
CA ASN A 36 19.42 -11.16 -18.98
C ASN A 36 19.27 -9.87 -18.17
N VAL A 37 18.35 -8.99 -18.58
CA VAL A 37 17.75 -8.05 -17.65
C VAL A 37 17.01 -8.93 -16.65
N LEU A 38 17.63 -9.15 -15.49
CA LEU A 38 17.01 -9.80 -14.36
C LEU A 38 15.82 -8.93 -13.97
N ALA A 39 14.63 -9.24 -14.48
CA ALA A 39 13.41 -8.77 -13.86
C ALA A 39 13.43 -9.32 -12.44
N GLN A 40 13.73 -8.46 -11.47
CA GLN A 40 13.42 -8.77 -10.07
C GLN A 40 11.92 -8.99 -10.04
N ALA A 41 11.49 -10.24 -9.88
CA ALA A 41 10.12 -10.53 -9.51
C ALA A 41 9.95 -9.93 -8.11
N GLY A 42 9.18 -8.84 -8.00
CA GLY A 42 8.91 -8.18 -6.74
C GLY A 42 8.44 -9.17 -5.68
N GLU A 43 8.98 -9.04 -4.47
CA GLU A 43 8.66 -9.94 -3.37
C GLU A 43 7.16 -9.91 -3.08
N GLN A 44 6.56 -11.10 -2.91
CA GLN A 44 5.15 -11.20 -2.54
C GLN A 44 4.99 -10.84 -1.07
N ASN A 45 4.23 -9.80 -0.81
CA ASN A 45 3.93 -9.26 0.50
C ASN A 45 2.52 -9.66 0.92
N ASN A 46 2.36 -10.12 2.16
CA ASN A 46 1.05 -10.41 2.77
C ASN A 46 0.79 -9.40 3.89
N GLN A 47 -0.33 -8.68 3.83
CA GLN A 47 -0.65 -7.63 4.79
C GLN A 47 -2.11 -7.70 5.26
N SER A 48 -2.33 -7.28 6.50
CA SER A 48 -3.65 -6.94 7.02
C SER A 48 -3.87 -5.44 6.93
N SER A 49 -5.11 -5.02 6.71
CA SER A 49 -5.45 -3.62 6.65
C SER A 49 -5.28 -2.93 8.02
N ILE A 50 -4.99 -1.63 7.95
CA ILE A 50 -4.90 -0.72 9.08
C ILE A 50 -5.89 0.43 8.89
N ALA A 51 -6.22 1.13 9.98
CA ALA A 51 -7.03 2.35 9.88
C ALA A 51 -6.32 3.40 9.01
N HIS A 52 -7.08 4.09 8.15
CA HIS A 52 -6.54 5.18 7.35
C HIS A 52 -6.16 6.35 8.28
N ASN A 53 -4.95 6.90 8.11
CA ASN A 53 -4.42 7.93 9.01
C ASN A 53 -4.68 9.38 8.55
N ALA A 54 -5.23 9.57 7.35
CA ALA A 54 -5.67 10.91 6.95
C ALA A 54 -6.89 11.38 7.73
N LYS A 55 -6.88 12.68 8.03
CA LYS A 55 -7.95 13.37 8.74
C LYS A 55 -9.32 13.16 8.07
N GLY A 56 -10.31 12.72 8.84
CA GLY A 56 -11.66 12.45 8.37
C GLY A 56 -11.86 11.10 7.67
N HIS A 57 -10.81 10.27 7.60
CA HIS A 57 -10.84 8.91 7.04
C HIS A 57 -10.57 7.82 8.09
N GLU A 58 -10.53 8.15 9.37
CA GLU A 58 -10.09 7.26 10.46
C GLU A 58 -10.96 6.00 10.61
N ALA A 59 -12.20 6.05 10.14
CA ALA A 59 -13.13 4.92 10.11
C ALA A 59 -12.91 3.97 8.92
N HIS A 60 -12.03 4.30 7.99
CA HIS A 60 -11.74 3.50 6.78
C HIS A 60 -10.54 2.58 7.00
N GLN A 61 -10.38 1.60 6.12
CA GLN A 61 -9.28 0.63 6.16
C GLN A 61 -8.40 0.68 4.91
N VAL A 62 -7.10 0.56 5.07
CA VAL A 62 -6.12 0.54 3.97
C VAL A 62 -5.10 -0.58 4.07
N ILE A 63 -4.65 -1.06 2.91
CA ILE A 63 -3.40 -1.78 2.73
C ILE A 63 -2.48 -0.90 1.89
N ILE A 64 -1.31 -0.57 2.41
CA ILE A 64 -0.36 0.33 1.74
C ILE A 64 0.58 -0.54 0.90
N PHE A 65 0.51 -0.40 -0.42
CA PHE A 65 1.40 -1.11 -1.32
C PHE A 65 2.77 -0.41 -1.39
N GLN A 66 2.76 0.90 -1.62
CA GLN A 66 3.93 1.77 -1.56
C GLN A 66 3.59 3.01 -0.73
N ASN A 67 4.34 3.25 0.34
CA ASN A 67 4.17 4.43 1.17
C ASN A 67 4.87 5.65 0.54
N SER A 68 4.48 6.85 0.96
CA SER A 68 5.24 8.04 0.59
C SER A 68 6.60 8.09 1.27
N GLY A 69 7.57 8.59 0.51
CA GLY A 69 8.90 8.97 0.99
C GLY A 69 9.14 10.45 0.71
N ASP A 70 9.94 11.10 1.55
CA ASP A 70 10.21 12.54 1.46
C ASP A 70 10.88 12.90 0.13
N GLY A 71 10.21 13.73 -0.67
CA GLY A 71 10.73 14.19 -1.96
C GLY A 71 10.85 13.10 -3.03
N LEU A 72 10.21 11.94 -2.81
CA LEU A 72 10.22 10.81 -3.73
C LEU A 72 8.91 10.72 -4.52
N LYS A 73 9.04 10.39 -5.79
CA LYS A 73 7.96 9.87 -6.63
C LYS A 73 8.33 8.46 -7.08
N TYR A 74 7.32 7.63 -7.23
CA TYR A 74 7.45 6.26 -7.67
C TYR A 74 6.72 6.09 -8.99
N THR A 75 7.30 5.28 -9.86
CA THR A 75 6.61 4.73 -11.01
C THR A 75 6.82 3.23 -11.04
N GLY A 76 5.75 2.48 -11.27
CA GLY A 76 5.81 1.04 -11.16
C GLY A 76 4.51 0.35 -11.48
N MET A 77 4.46 -0.93 -11.16
CA MET A 77 3.30 -1.79 -11.30
C MET A 77 3.09 -2.56 -10.00
N VAL A 78 1.84 -2.58 -9.53
CA VAL A 78 1.41 -3.43 -8.43
C VAL A 78 0.45 -4.48 -8.95
N THR A 79 0.66 -5.73 -8.55
CA THR A 79 -0.28 -6.84 -8.75
C THR A 79 -0.75 -7.30 -7.38
N PHE A 80 -2.06 -7.43 -7.17
CA PHE A 80 -2.62 -7.66 -5.84
C PHE A 80 -3.83 -8.60 -5.87
N ASN A 81 -4.11 -9.18 -4.70
CA ASN A 81 -5.32 -9.94 -4.39
C ASN A 81 -5.76 -9.63 -2.96
N LEU A 82 -7.02 -9.29 -2.75
CA LEU A 82 -7.62 -8.79 -1.51
C LEU A 82 -8.77 -9.70 -1.07
N SER A 83 -8.91 -9.88 0.24
CA SER A 83 -10.00 -10.67 0.82
C SER A 83 -11.36 -9.98 0.75
N LYS A 84 -11.39 -8.68 0.45
CA LYS A 84 -12.60 -7.87 0.24
C LYS A 84 -12.35 -6.84 -0.86
N PRO A 85 -13.37 -6.45 -1.65
CA PRO A 85 -13.24 -5.39 -2.63
C PRO A 85 -12.82 -4.05 -2.01
N ALA A 86 -11.93 -3.34 -2.69
CA ALA A 86 -11.46 -2.00 -2.30
C ALA A 86 -11.16 -1.14 -3.53
N ASP A 87 -11.02 0.16 -3.33
CA ASP A 87 -10.52 1.09 -4.35
C ASP A 87 -9.00 1.08 -4.34
N VAL A 88 -8.35 1.04 -5.50
CA VAL A 88 -6.90 1.21 -5.62
C VAL A 88 -6.61 2.64 -5.99
N ILE A 89 -5.85 3.33 -5.15
CA ILE A 89 -5.65 4.76 -5.20
C ILE A 89 -4.16 5.04 -5.20
N SER A 90 -3.66 5.69 -6.26
CA SER A 90 -2.36 6.37 -6.19
C SER A 90 -2.56 7.75 -5.59
N PHE A 91 -1.55 8.29 -4.94
CA PHE A 91 -1.62 9.61 -4.34
C PHE A 91 -0.31 10.36 -4.53
N GLU A 92 -0.42 11.68 -4.61
CA GLU A 92 0.71 12.57 -4.87
C GLU A 92 0.82 13.62 -3.78
N GLU A 93 2.03 13.77 -3.23
CA GLU A 93 2.33 14.79 -2.22
C GLU A 93 2.34 16.18 -2.86
N ILE A 94 1.63 17.11 -2.24
CA ILE A 94 1.68 18.53 -2.63
C ILE A 94 2.93 19.13 -2.02
N THR A 95 3.91 19.46 -2.85
CA THR A 95 5.05 20.29 -2.43
C THR A 95 4.65 21.77 -2.45
N LYS A 96 5.38 22.63 -1.72
CA LYS A 96 5.07 24.07 -1.62
C LYS A 96 5.02 24.78 -2.98
N GLU A 97 5.65 24.21 -4.00
CA GLU A 97 5.73 24.75 -5.36
C GLU A 97 4.52 24.39 -6.22
N ASP A 98 3.74 23.37 -5.83
CA ASP A 98 2.64 22.80 -6.61
C ASP A 98 1.25 23.07 -6.01
N GLN A 99 1.14 24.00 -5.06
CA GLN A 99 -0.10 24.26 -4.35
C GLN A 99 -1.19 24.69 -5.35
N PRO A 100 -2.20 23.86 -5.66
CA PRO A 100 -3.13 24.16 -6.73
C PRO A 100 -3.96 25.38 -6.33
N ALA A 101 -3.98 26.39 -7.19
CA ALA A 101 -4.71 27.65 -6.99
C ALA A 101 -6.23 27.48 -6.80
N ASN A 102 -6.76 26.26 -6.98
CA ASN A 102 -8.17 25.93 -6.85
C ASN A 102 -8.38 24.72 -5.93
N ALA A 103 -8.93 24.99 -4.75
CA ALA A 103 -9.22 24.04 -3.67
C ALA A 103 -10.43 23.13 -3.94
N THR A 104 -10.62 22.63 -5.17
CA THR A 104 -11.75 21.76 -5.53
C THR A 104 -11.43 20.26 -5.55
N LYS A 105 -10.15 19.88 -5.54
CA LYS A 105 -9.76 18.45 -5.39
C LYS A 105 -9.83 18.05 -3.92
N LYS A 106 -10.50 16.93 -3.63
CA LYS A 106 -10.48 16.32 -2.28
C LYS A 106 -9.02 15.99 -1.93
N MET A 107 -8.51 16.57 -0.86
CA MET A 107 -7.14 16.36 -0.38
C MET A 107 -7.17 15.47 0.87
N TRP A 108 -6.10 14.69 1.05
CA TRP A 108 -5.83 13.97 2.29
C TRP A 108 -4.77 14.70 3.09
N GLU A 109 -5.06 14.94 4.37
CA GLU A 109 -4.12 15.53 5.32
C GLU A 109 -3.60 14.43 6.25
N VAL A 110 -2.30 14.15 6.22
CA VAL A 110 -1.64 13.14 7.07
C VAL A 110 -0.48 13.81 7.80
N GLY A 111 -0.67 14.10 9.09
CA GLY A 111 0.25 14.97 9.83
C GLY A 111 0.36 16.34 9.17
N ASP A 112 1.58 16.79 8.88
CA ASP A 112 1.86 18.07 8.22
C ASP A 112 1.84 17.98 6.68
N LYS A 113 1.63 16.78 6.12
CA LYS A 113 1.66 16.54 4.68
C LYS A 113 0.26 16.54 4.07
N LYS A 114 0.20 16.95 2.80
CA LYS A 114 -1.03 16.97 2.00
C LYS A 114 -0.85 16.14 0.75
N PHE A 115 -1.86 15.34 0.43
CA PHE A 115 -1.85 14.43 -0.70
C PHE A 115 -3.09 14.61 -1.58
N VAL A 116 -2.92 14.50 -2.89
CA VAL A 116 -4.00 14.43 -3.87
C VAL A 116 -4.18 12.97 -4.30
N PRO A 117 -5.29 12.31 -3.93
CA PRO A 117 -5.58 10.96 -4.36
C PRO A 117 -6.12 10.93 -5.80
N SER A 118 -5.81 9.85 -6.51
CA SER A 118 -6.32 9.48 -7.83
C SER A 118 -6.73 8.01 -7.83
N THR A 119 -8.03 7.73 -7.93
CA THR A 119 -8.54 6.36 -8.01
C THR A 119 -8.20 5.76 -9.37
N LEU A 120 -7.43 4.68 -9.38
CA LEU A 120 -7.04 3.95 -10.60
C LEU A 120 -7.99 2.80 -10.89
N LEU A 121 -8.37 2.05 -9.86
CA LEU A 121 -9.36 0.97 -9.93
C LEU A 121 -10.38 1.15 -8.81
N LYS A 122 -11.63 0.77 -9.07
CA LYS A 122 -12.74 0.97 -8.13
C LYS A 122 -13.39 -0.35 -7.75
N ASN A 123 -13.53 -0.60 -6.46
CA ASN A 123 -14.24 -1.74 -5.89
C ASN A 123 -13.82 -3.09 -6.50
N VAL A 124 -12.52 -3.38 -6.48
CA VAL A 124 -11.92 -4.61 -7.03
C VAL A 124 -11.33 -5.49 -5.92
N SER A 125 -11.38 -6.80 -6.11
CA SER A 125 -10.72 -7.78 -5.22
C SER A 125 -9.30 -8.11 -5.66
N ASP A 126 -8.96 -7.92 -6.93
CA ASP A 126 -7.67 -8.31 -7.50
C ASP A 126 -7.40 -7.50 -8.75
N GLY A 127 -6.14 -7.49 -9.18
CA GLY A 127 -5.75 -6.84 -10.42
C GLY A 127 -4.26 -6.58 -10.51
N SER A 128 -3.87 -6.01 -11.65
CA SER A 128 -2.54 -5.46 -11.88
C SER A 128 -2.69 -4.08 -12.49
N ILE A 129 -1.98 -3.08 -11.96
CA ILE A 129 -2.10 -1.70 -12.40
C ILE A 129 -0.77 -0.96 -12.31
N SER A 130 -0.44 -0.23 -13.37
CA SER A 130 0.68 0.71 -13.37
C SER A 130 0.28 1.99 -12.65
N PHE A 131 1.22 2.58 -11.93
CA PHE A 131 1.01 3.82 -11.20
C PHE A 131 2.18 4.79 -11.34
N ASN A 132 1.86 6.06 -11.12
CA ASN A 132 2.80 7.14 -10.94
C ASN A 132 2.27 8.01 -9.79
N GLY A 133 3.12 8.30 -8.81
CA GLY A 133 2.74 9.12 -7.67
C GLY A 133 3.72 9.00 -6.50
N SER A 134 3.43 9.69 -5.41
CA SER A 134 4.19 9.57 -4.15
C SER A 134 3.91 8.25 -3.43
N GLY A 135 2.82 7.55 -3.74
CA GLY A 135 2.55 6.21 -3.24
C GLY A 135 1.27 5.61 -3.83
N ILE A 136 0.96 4.38 -3.43
CA ILE A 136 -0.25 3.66 -3.84
C ILE A 136 -0.75 2.74 -2.73
N LEU A 137 -2.07 2.66 -2.59
CA LEU A 137 -2.74 1.84 -1.57
C LEU A 137 -4.06 1.27 -2.09
N ALA A 138 -4.55 0.22 -1.42
CA ALA A 138 -5.93 -0.22 -1.46
C ALA A 138 -6.71 0.44 -0.30
N HIS A 139 -7.92 0.93 -0.58
CA HIS A 139 -8.76 1.71 0.33
C HIS A 139 -10.19 1.18 0.36
N SER A 140 -10.66 0.80 1.55
CA SER A 140 -12.05 0.48 1.81
C SER A 140 -12.67 1.53 2.71
N THR A 141 -13.84 2.04 2.34
CA THR A 141 -14.62 2.94 3.21
C THR A 141 -15.30 2.20 4.36
N SER A 142 -15.30 0.87 4.35
CA SER A 142 -15.72 0.07 5.49
C SER A 142 -14.65 0.11 6.59
N GLY A 143 -15.10 0.12 7.85
CA GLY A 143 -14.23 -0.04 9.02
C GLY A 143 -13.79 -1.48 9.27
N ASP A 144 -14.35 -2.45 8.54
CA ASP A 144 -14.00 -3.85 8.71
C ASP A 144 -12.60 -4.14 8.16
N LYS A 145 -11.77 -4.81 8.97
CA LYS A 145 -10.47 -5.27 8.49
C LYS A 145 -10.59 -6.23 7.31
N TYR A 146 -9.59 -6.19 6.45
CA TYR A 146 -9.38 -7.11 5.34
C TYR A 146 -7.89 -7.45 5.21
N THR A 147 -7.58 -8.48 4.44
CA THR A 147 -6.20 -8.89 4.16
C THR A 147 -5.93 -8.81 2.67
N GLY A 148 -4.66 -8.75 2.30
CA GLY A 148 -4.25 -8.74 0.91
C GLY A 148 -2.87 -9.31 0.72
N THR A 149 -2.63 -9.77 -0.49
CA THR A 149 -1.31 -10.19 -0.99
C THR A 149 -0.98 -9.30 -2.19
N PHE A 150 0.27 -8.87 -2.33
CA PHE A 150 0.67 -8.07 -3.48
C PHE A 150 2.16 -8.24 -3.81
N THR A 151 2.50 -7.99 -5.06
CA THR A 151 3.87 -7.82 -5.54
C THR A 151 4.02 -6.40 -6.07
N LEU A 152 5.08 -5.71 -5.67
CA LEU A 152 5.39 -4.36 -6.11
C LEU A 152 6.70 -4.36 -6.90
N ASN A 153 6.65 -3.79 -8.11
CA ASN A 153 7.84 -3.51 -8.91
C ASN A 153 7.82 -2.02 -9.26
N ASP A 154 8.64 -1.22 -8.59
CA ASP A 154 8.69 0.21 -8.82
C ASP A 154 10.11 0.77 -8.85
N THR A 155 10.21 2.04 -9.20
CA THR A 155 11.46 2.80 -9.18
C THR A 155 11.18 4.15 -8.54
N ALA A 156 11.99 4.48 -7.53
CA ALA A 156 11.98 5.77 -6.89
C ALA A 156 12.76 6.80 -7.72
N ILE A 157 12.18 7.97 -7.90
CA ILE A 157 12.77 9.14 -8.55
C ILE A 157 12.81 10.23 -7.49
N SER A 158 14.01 10.75 -7.20
CA SER A 158 14.17 11.89 -6.32
C SER A 158 13.97 13.18 -7.10
N ASN A 159 13.18 14.11 -6.56
CA ASN A 159 12.99 15.44 -7.14
C ASN A 159 14.18 16.39 -6.88
N ASN A 160 15.37 15.87 -6.54
CA ASN A 160 16.54 16.70 -6.31
C ASN A 160 17.06 17.24 -7.65
N SER A 161 16.48 18.36 -8.08
CA SER A 161 17.01 19.21 -9.14
C SER A 161 18.37 19.70 -8.68
N ASN A 162 19.44 18.99 -9.05
CA ASN A 162 20.79 19.47 -8.86
C ASN A 162 20.96 20.65 -9.83
N SER A 163 20.63 21.86 -9.34
CA SER A 163 21.01 23.12 -9.97
C SER A 163 22.51 23.25 -9.83
N SER A 164 23.26 22.59 -10.72
CA SER A 164 24.64 22.93 -10.96
C SER A 164 24.66 24.24 -11.72
N GLY A 165 24.60 25.35 -10.98
CA GLY A 165 24.99 26.65 -11.48
C GLY A 165 26.45 26.57 -11.93
N ASN A 166 26.68 26.70 -13.24
CA ASN A 166 28.01 26.99 -13.74
C ASN A 166 28.21 28.50 -13.59
N GLN A 167 29.03 28.90 -12.62
CA GLN A 167 29.70 30.20 -12.65
C GLN A 167 30.80 30.20 -13.72
#